data_AF-A0A4S2D3X4-F1
#
_entry.id   AF-A0A4S2D3X4-F1
#
_cell.length_a   1.000
_cell.length_b   1.000
_cell.length_c   1.000
_cell.angle_alpha   90.00
_cell.angle_beta   90.00
_cell.angle_gamma   90.00
#
_symmetry.space_group_name_H-M   'P 1'
#
loop_
_entity.id
_entity.type
_entity.pdbx_description
1 polymer ?
#
loop_
_entity_poly.entity_id
_entity_poly.type
_entity_poly.pdbx_seq_one_letter_code
_entity_poly.pdbx_strand_id
1 'polypeptide(L)'
;MTTAKKKPRLSPVSQLQGVLTVLDGKAKIPTAELLGSIREMVGDALAVLQEPDPTKQRIAFVLLAIQQSTSVATKTVRGKLLHRVTIIDQPLYAWAISEIHGMAGAQ
;
A
#
# COMPACT_ATOMS: atom_id res chain seq x y z
N MET A 1 -0.83 16.81 -42.53
CA MET A 1 -0.18 16.70 -41.20
C MET A 1 -1.29 16.67 -40.15
N THR A 2 -1.57 15.53 -39.53
CA THR A 2 -2.61 15.40 -38.48
C THR A 2 -1.93 15.13 -37.14
N THR A 3 -2.05 16.09 -36.22
CA THR A 3 -1.52 16.00 -34.86
C THR A 3 -2.41 15.08 -34.02
N ALA A 4 -1.89 13.91 -33.66
CA ALA A 4 -2.57 12.99 -32.74
C ALA A 4 -2.65 13.64 -31.34
N LYS A 5 -3.86 13.99 -30.91
CA LYS A 5 -4.16 14.47 -29.55
C LYS A 5 -3.72 13.41 -28.52
N LYS A 6 -2.68 13.70 -27.74
CA LYS A 6 -2.30 12.92 -26.55
C LYS A 6 -3.51 12.88 -25.61
N LYS A 7 -4.07 11.68 -25.40
CA LYS A 7 -5.07 11.47 -24.34
C LYS A 7 -4.48 11.91 -23.00
N PRO A 8 -5.21 12.69 -22.18
CA PRO A 8 -4.72 13.06 -20.85
C PRO A 8 -4.45 11.77 -20.07
N ARG A 9 -3.21 11.59 -19.61
CA ARG A 9 -2.85 10.48 -18.72
C ARG A 9 -3.61 10.74 -17.41
N LEU A 10 -4.60 9.91 -17.13
CA LEU A 10 -5.31 9.93 -15.85
C LEU A 10 -4.28 9.85 -14.72
N SER A 11 -4.46 10.64 -13.68
CA SER A 11 -3.58 10.59 -12.52
C SER A 11 -3.61 9.16 -11.92
N PRO A 12 -2.51 8.69 -11.31
CA PRO A 12 -2.48 7.40 -10.63
C PRO A 12 -3.63 7.23 -9.62
N VAL A 13 -3.99 8.32 -8.94
CA VAL A 13 -5.14 8.42 -8.04
C VAL A 13 -6.46 8.12 -8.77
N SER A 14 -6.71 8.77 -9.92
CA SER A 14 -7.94 8.53 -10.69
C SER A 14 -8.00 7.12 -11.28
N GLN A 15 -6.86 6.51 -11.59
CA GLN A 15 -6.79 5.12 -12.05
C GLN A 15 -7.15 4.14 -10.93
N LEU A 16 -6.61 4.34 -9.73
CA LEU A 16 -6.90 3.53 -8.54
C LEU A 16 -8.38 3.66 -8.12
N GLN A 17 -8.93 4.88 -8.17
CA GLN A 17 -10.37 5.11 -7.95
C GLN A 17 -11.23 4.41 -9.01
N GLY A 18 -10.77 4.38 -10.27
CA GLY A 18 -11.42 3.64 -11.34
C GLY A 18 -11.47 2.14 -11.10
N VAL A 19 -10.38 1.54 -10.60
CA VAL A 19 -10.32 0.11 -10.23
C VAL A 19 -11.34 -0.20 -9.14
N LEU A 20 -11.44 0.63 -8.10
CA LEU A 20 -12.47 0.47 -7.05
C LEU A 20 -13.89 0.50 -7.62
N THR A 21 -14.16 1.46 -8.52
CA THR A 21 -15.47 1.61 -9.14
C THR A 21 -15.84 0.41 -10.04
N VAL A 22 -14.85 -0.19 -10.71
CA VAL A 22 -15.04 -1.39 -11.53
C VAL A 22 -15.20 -2.65 -10.68
N LEU A 23 -14.51 -2.75 -9.54
CA LEU A 23 -14.71 -3.84 -8.59
C LEU A 23 -16.10 -3.81 -7.94
N ASP A 24 -16.67 -2.62 -7.74
CA ASP A 24 -18.07 -2.44 -7.34
C ASP A 24 -19.05 -2.82 -8.49
N GLY A 25 -18.57 -2.86 -9.75
CA GLY A 25 -19.36 -3.02 -10.98
C GLY A 25 -19.24 -4.41 -11.63
N LYS A 26 -20.08 -5.36 -11.20
CA LYS A 26 -20.55 -6.56 -11.93
C LYS A 26 -19.61 -7.19 -12.98
N ALA A 27 -18.63 -7.98 -12.55
CA ALA A 27 -18.18 -9.17 -13.30
C ALA A 27 -17.45 -10.16 -12.36
N LYS A 28 -18.00 -11.37 -12.21
CA LYS A 28 -17.51 -12.49 -11.38
C LYS A 28 -17.37 -12.15 -9.90
N ILE A 29 -18.49 -12.29 -9.18
CA ILE A 29 -18.71 -11.96 -7.75
C ILE A 29 -17.48 -12.32 -6.91
N PRO A 30 -16.58 -11.35 -6.62
CA PRO A 30 -15.55 -11.53 -5.63
C PRO A 30 -16.27 -11.54 -4.27
N THR A 31 -15.78 -12.33 -3.30
CA THR A 31 -16.40 -12.35 -1.97
C THR A 31 -16.40 -10.94 -1.37
N ALA A 32 -17.43 -10.59 -0.60
CA ALA A 32 -17.52 -9.28 0.04
C ALA A 32 -16.27 -8.97 0.90
N GLU A 33 -15.66 -10.00 1.50
CA GLU A 33 -14.40 -9.92 2.22
C GLU A 33 -13.24 -9.50 1.32
N LEU A 34 -13.10 -10.10 0.13
CA LEU A 34 -12.04 -9.75 -0.82
C LEU A 34 -12.22 -8.32 -1.36
N LEU A 35 -13.45 -7.91 -1.64
CA LEU A 35 -13.75 -6.53 -2.05
C LEU A 35 -13.45 -5.52 -0.94
N GLY A 36 -13.77 -5.86 0.31
CA GLY A 36 -13.42 -5.06 1.48
C GLY A 36 -11.91 -4.87 1.61
N SER A 37 -11.14 -5.95 1.56
CA SER A 37 -9.67 -5.89 1.65
C SER A 37 -9.04 -5.10 0.52
N ILE A 38 -9.54 -5.20 -0.71
CA ILE A 38 -9.03 -4.42 -1.84
C ILE A 38 -9.39 -2.93 -1.67
N ARG A 39 -10.60 -2.62 -1.22
CA ARG A 39 -11.03 -1.24 -0.96
C ARG A 39 -10.18 -0.57 0.11
N GLU A 40 -9.90 -1.28 1.20
CA GLU A 40 -9.02 -0.79 2.27
C GLU A 40 -7.60 -0.53 1.75
N MET A 41 -7.00 -1.51 1.07
CA MET A 41 -5.63 -1.39 0.54
C MET A 41 -5.47 -0.23 -0.45
N VAL A 42 -6.46 -0.03 -1.33
CA VAL A 42 -6.44 1.10 -2.27
C VAL A 42 -6.72 2.41 -1.54
N GLY A 43 -7.59 2.41 -0.53
CA GLY A 43 -7.83 3.57 0.33
C GLY A 43 -6.56 4.06 1.02
N ASP A 44 -5.79 3.13 1.60
CA ASP A 44 -4.52 3.42 2.25
C ASP A 44 -3.50 3.98 1.24
N ALA A 45 -3.38 3.36 0.06
CA ALA A 45 -2.49 3.86 -0.99
C ALA A 45 -2.89 5.27 -1.47
N LEU A 46 -4.19 5.56 -1.58
CA LEU A 46 -4.70 6.88 -1.95
C LEU A 46 -4.42 7.92 -0.86
N ALA A 47 -4.57 7.57 0.42
CA ALA A 47 -4.26 8.46 1.53
C ALA A 47 -2.79 8.88 1.51
N VAL A 48 -1.87 7.93 1.26
CA VAL A 48 -0.44 8.23 1.14
C VAL A 48 -0.14 9.16 -0.05
N LEU A 49 -0.80 8.95 -1.20
CA LEU A 49 -0.63 9.81 -2.36
C LEU A 49 -1.19 11.23 -2.18
N GLN A 50 -2.14 11.40 -1.27
CA GLN A 50 -2.81 12.68 -0.98
C GLN A 50 -2.18 13.44 0.19
N GLU A 51 -1.24 12.85 0.93
CA GLU A 51 -0.58 13.50 2.05
C GLU A 51 0.22 14.74 1.59
N PRO A 52 -0.11 15.95 2.07
CA PRO A 52 0.52 17.18 1.63
C PRO A 52 1.92 17.40 2.21
N ASP A 53 2.22 16.85 3.39
CA ASP A 53 3.54 16.95 3.99
C ASP A 53 4.47 15.87 3.38
N PRO A 54 5.55 16.27 2.67
CA PRO A 54 6.43 15.31 2.01
C PRO A 54 7.11 14.34 3.00
N THR A 55 7.31 14.77 4.24
CA THR A 55 7.89 13.94 5.30
C THR A 55 6.90 12.86 5.72
N LYS A 56 5.64 13.25 5.98
CA LYS A 56 4.58 12.30 6.35
C LYS A 56 4.26 11.35 5.20
N GLN A 57 4.24 11.85 3.98
CA GLN A 57 4.06 11.04 2.78
C GLN A 57 5.14 9.97 2.67
N ARG A 58 6.41 10.35 2.86
CA ARG A 58 7.53 9.41 2.82
C ARG A 58 7.44 8.38 3.94
N ILE A 59 7.13 8.81 5.17
CA ILE A 59 6.90 7.89 6.30
C ILE A 59 5.79 6.90 5.98
N ALA A 60 4.66 7.36 5.45
CA ALA A 60 3.53 6.50 5.13
C ALA A 60 3.84 5.50 4.01
N PHE A 61 4.61 5.90 2.99
CA PHE A 61 5.13 4.98 1.96
C PHE A 61 6.03 3.89 2.55
N VAL A 62 6.92 4.28 3.46
CA VAL A 62 7.83 3.34 4.12
C VAL A 62 7.06 2.33 4.99
N LEU A 63 6.04 2.79 5.72
CA LEU A 63 5.16 1.90 6.50
C LEU A 63 4.39 0.92 5.61
N LEU A 64 3.84 1.38 4.49
CA LEU A 64 3.20 0.52 3.50
C LEU A 64 4.16 -0.53 2.94
N ALA A 65 5.39 -0.15 2.63
CA ALA A 65 6.39 -1.09 2.14
C ALA A 65 6.72 -2.19 3.17
N ILE A 66 6.78 -1.85 4.46
CA ILE A 66 6.97 -2.84 5.54
C ILE A 66 5.77 -3.78 5.63
N GLN A 67 4.55 -3.25 5.56
CA GLN A 67 3.33 -4.06 5.58
C GLN A 67 3.28 -5.04 4.40
N GLN A 68 3.63 -4.58 3.18
CA GLN A 68 3.59 -5.42 1.98
C GLN A 68 4.73 -6.44 1.92
N SER A 69 5.88 -6.14 2.53
CA SER A 69 7.04 -7.02 2.54
C SER A 69 7.07 -8.00 3.72
N THR A 70 6.09 -7.95 4.63
CA THR A 70 6.05 -8.80 5.82
C THR A 70 4.70 -9.50 6.01
N SER A 71 4.74 -10.68 6.61
CA SER A 71 3.57 -11.40 7.10
C SER A 71 3.66 -11.53 8.61
N VAL A 72 2.62 -11.08 9.33
CA VAL A 72 2.57 -11.12 10.79
C VAL A 72 1.55 -12.19 11.22
N ALA A 73 2.03 -13.21 11.93
CA ALA A 73 1.18 -14.21 12.55
C ALA A 73 1.19 -14.01 14.08
N THR A 74 0.02 -13.97 14.70
CA THR A 74 -0.13 -13.92 16.15
C THR A 74 -0.49 -15.31 16.67
N LYS A 75 0.23 -15.75 17.72
CA LYS A 75 -0.05 -17.04 18.37
C LYS A 75 0.08 -16.90 19.88
N THR A 76 -0.88 -17.44 20.61
CA THR A 76 -0.77 -17.55 22.07
C THR A 76 -0.04 -18.85 22.43
N VAL A 77 1.07 -18.75 23.18
CA VAL A 77 1.84 -19.90 23.67
C VAL A 77 2.07 -19.73 25.16
N ARG A 78 1.63 -20.73 25.96
CA ARG A 78 1.73 -20.69 27.44
C ARG A 78 1.16 -19.39 28.05
N GLY A 79 0.02 -18.94 27.52
CA GLY A 79 -0.65 -17.70 27.97
C GLY A 79 0.01 -16.40 27.51
N LYS A 80 1.11 -16.43 26.74
CA LYS A 80 1.77 -15.24 26.20
C LYS A 80 1.43 -15.06 24.73
N LEU A 81 1.12 -13.83 24.33
CA LEU A 81 0.94 -13.45 22.94
C LEU A 81 2.31 -13.35 22.26
N LEU A 82 2.54 -14.15 21.22
CA LEU A 82 3.74 -14.10 20.39
C LEU A 82 3.38 -13.56 19.01
N HIS A 83 4.13 -12.56 18.55
CA HIS A 83 4.08 -12.06 17.19
C HIS A 83 5.25 -12.67 16.42
N ARG A 84 4.96 -13.44 15.37
CA ARG A 84 5.96 -13.91 14.42
C ARG A 84 5.85 -13.05 13.17
N VAL A 85 6.89 -12.28 12.90
CA VAL A 85 7.03 -11.53 11.65
C VAL A 85 7.89 -12.36 10.70
N THR A 86 7.40 -12.59 9.48
CA THR A 86 8.13 -13.26 8.40
C THR A 86 8.33 -12.26 7.28
N ILE A 87 9.56 -12.08 6.81
CA ILE A 87 9.85 -11.26 5.64
C ILE A 87 9.52 -12.09 4.40
N ILE A 88 8.60 -11.58 3.57
CA ILE A 88 8.15 -12.24 2.33
C ILE A 88 8.72 -11.58 1.07
N ASP A 89 9.18 -10.32 1.19
CA ASP A 89 9.90 -9.60 0.13
C ASP A 89 11.16 -8.94 0.73
N GLN A 90 12.30 -9.61 0.56
CA GLN A 90 13.57 -9.17 1.16
C GLN A 90 14.07 -7.84 0.58
N PRO A 91 14.08 -7.62 -0.76
CA PRO A 91 14.47 -6.32 -1.32
C PRO A 91 13.64 -5.15 -0.82
N LEU A 92 12.31 -5.28 -0.83
CA LEU A 92 11.41 -4.21 -0.41
C LEU A 92 11.56 -3.91 1.09
N TYR A 93 11.70 -4.95 1.91
CA TYR A 93 11.96 -4.81 3.34
C TYR A 93 13.28 -4.09 3.60
N ALA A 94 14.36 -4.51 2.95
CA ALA A 94 15.68 -3.91 3.14
C ALA A 94 15.70 -2.42 2.75
N TRP A 95 15.04 -2.06 1.63
CA TRP A 95 14.86 -0.67 1.25
C TRP A 95 14.10 0.12 2.32
N ALA A 96 12.96 -0.40 2.79
CA ALA A 96 12.13 0.30 3.78
C ALA A 96 12.87 0.53 5.10
N ILE A 97 13.64 -0.45 5.56
CA ILE A 97 14.48 -0.32 6.75
C ILE A 97 15.60 0.71 6.54
N SER A 98 16.21 0.76 5.36
CA SER A 98 17.22 1.78 5.02
C SER A 98 16.62 3.20 5.10
N GLU A 99 15.40 3.37 4.61
CA GLU A 99 14.69 4.65 4.67
C GLU A 99 14.39 5.06 6.12
N ILE A 100 13.94 4.12 6.98
CA ILE A 100 13.76 4.38 8.41
C ILE A 100 15.05 4.86 9.05
N HIS A 101 16.16 4.16 8.81
CA HIS A 101 17.46 4.54 9.37
C HIS A 101 17.91 5.90 8.86
N GLY A 102 17.70 6.20 7.57
CA GLY A 102 18.00 7.51 6.99
C GLY A 102 17.20 8.64 7.64
N MET A 103 15.93 8.39 8.01
CA MET A 103 15.10 9.36 8.72
C MET A 103 15.48 9.49 10.21
N ALA A 104 15.83 8.38 10.87
CA ALA A 104 16.20 8.37 12.28
C ALA A 104 17.62 8.90 12.55
N GLY A 105 18.54 8.70 11.60
CA GLY A 105 19.94 9.16 11.66
C GLY A 105 20.15 10.60 11.19
N ALA A 106 19.11 11.27 10.69
CA ALA A 106 19.11 12.72 10.43
C ALA A 106 18.85 13.46 11.75
N GLN A 107 19.85 13.46 12.65
CA GLN A 107 19.93 14.36 13.81
C GLN A 107 21.20 15.20 13.72
#